data_AF-A0A1E7HY01-F1
#
_entry.id   AF-A0A1E7HY01-F1
#
_cell.length_a   1.000
_cell.length_b   1.000
_cell.length_c   1.000
_cell.angle_alpha   90.00
_cell.angle_beta   90.00
_cell.angle_gamma   90.00
#
_symmetry.space_group_name_H-M   'P 1'
#
loop_
_entity.id
_entity.type
_entity.pdbx_description
1 polymer ?
#
loop_
_entity_poly.entity_id
_entity_poly.type
_entity_poly.pdbx_seq_one_letter_code
_entity_poly.pdbx_strand_id
1 'polypeptide(L)'
;MNKIKISAVPKEGFCRCGRRWSHEGDVVDADDFTAEQAEILKSEKMLKIELVEDAEDDLFEEGSKEALNGSKERLPRLMEIFSNLGPEGLKQDGIPKVSVVEVALGAKISAAEVNEAWAVFQSELESQTGE
;
A
#
# COMPACT_ATOMS: atom_id res chain seq x y z
N MET A 1 -4.91 26.00 1.50
CA MET A 1 -5.85 25.36 0.58
C MET A 1 -5.55 23.89 0.67
N ASN A 2 -6.15 23.24 1.67
CA ASN A 2 -5.90 21.84 1.95
C ASN A 2 -6.86 21.06 1.06
N LYS A 3 -6.41 20.58 -0.10
CA LYS A 3 -7.27 19.82 -1.00
C LYS A 3 -7.49 18.43 -0.45
N ILE A 4 -8.73 17.96 -0.48
CA ILE A 4 -9.11 16.60 -0.12
C ILE A 4 -9.88 15.97 -1.27
N LYS A 5 -9.62 14.70 -1.57
CA LYS A 5 -10.40 13.91 -2.50
C LYS A 5 -11.40 13.08 -1.72
N ILE A 6 -12.68 13.26 -2.01
CA ILE A 6 -13.76 12.51 -1.37
C ILE A 6 -14.40 11.59 -2.41
N SER A 7 -14.30 10.28 -2.22
CA SER A 7 -14.92 9.27 -3.09
C SER A 7 -15.97 8.45 -2.36
N ALA A 8 -17.01 8.06 -3.08
CA ALA A 8 -18.02 7.15 -2.57
C ALA A 8 -17.57 5.69 -2.73
N VAL A 9 -17.66 4.90 -1.66
CA VAL A 9 -17.48 3.44 -1.72
C VAL A 9 -18.50 2.78 -2.67
N PRO A 10 -19.81 3.10 -2.64
CA PRO A 10 -20.76 2.52 -3.59
C PRO A 10 -20.59 3.10 -5.00
N LYS A 11 -20.66 2.21 -6.01
CA LYS A 11 -20.55 2.57 -7.44
C LYS A 11 -21.66 3.53 -7.92
N GLU A 12 -22.81 3.53 -7.26
CA GLU A 12 -23.94 4.43 -7.56
C GLU A 12 -23.70 5.87 -7.07
N GLY A 13 -22.62 6.10 -6.32
CA GLY A 13 -22.33 7.33 -5.61
C GLY A 13 -23.08 7.42 -4.28
N PHE A 14 -22.69 8.37 -3.44
CA PHE A 14 -23.28 8.56 -2.12
C PHE A 14 -23.57 10.04 -1.87
N CYS A 15 -24.71 10.36 -1.25
CA CYS A 15 -25.08 11.75 -0.96
C CYS A 15 -24.89 12.04 0.53
N ARG A 16 -24.03 13.02 0.84
CA ARG A 16 -23.76 13.44 2.23
C ARG A 16 -23.44 14.93 2.29
N CYS A 17 -23.86 15.58 3.38
CA CYS A 17 -23.67 17.03 3.57
C CYS A 17 -24.25 17.88 2.41
N GLY A 18 -25.36 17.44 1.81
CA GLY A 18 -25.99 18.15 0.68
C GLY A 18 -25.25 18.03 -0.66
N ARG A 19 -24.18 17.24 -0.72
CA ARG A 19 -23.38 17.00 -1.92
C ARG A 19 -23.41 15.53 -2.31
N ARG A 20 -23.46 15.26 -3.62
CA ARG A 20 -23.32 13.91 -4.16
C ARG A 20 -21.85 13.65 -4.46
N TRP A 21 -21.34 12.56 -3.91
CA TRP A 21 -19.99 12.06 -4.08
C TRP A 21 -20.00 10.93 -5.11
N SER A 22 -19.17 11.06 -6.13
CA SER A 22 -19.00 10.02 -7.14
C SER A 22 -18.03 8.94 -6.64
N HIS A 23 -18.12 7.74 -7.22
CA HIS A 23 -17.15 6.68 -6.95
C HIS A 23 -15.75 7.02 -7.47
N GLU A 24 -15.67 7.80 -8.56
CA GLU A 24 -14.42 8.28 -9.15
C GLU A 24 -13.65 9.23 -8.22
N GLY A 25 -14.39 9.92 -7.34
CA GLY A 25 -13.88 10.80 -6.31
C GLY A 25 -13.78 12.25 -6.77
N ASP A 26 -14.26 13.14 -5.92
CA ASP A 26 -14.34 14.57 -6.16
C ASP A 26 -13.28 15.28 -5.31
N VAL A 27 -12.44 16.08 -5.96
CA VAL A 27 -11.44 16.92 -5.27
C VAL A 27 -12.11 18.22 -4.85
N VAL A 28 -12.08 18.48 -3.55
CA VAL A 28 -12.70 19.65 -2.91
C VAL A 28 -11.71 20.27 -1.93
N ASP A 29 -11.92 21.53 -1.60
CA ASP A 29 -11.11 22.19 -0.58
C ASP A 29 -11.64 21.81 0.81
N ALA A 30 -10.75 21.36 1.71
CA ALA A 30 -11.14 20.97 3.05
C ALA A 30 -11.65 22.16 3.88
N ASP A 31 -11.21 23.37 3.57
CA ASP A 31 -11.69 24.60 4.22
C ASP A 31 -13.14 24.96 3.80
N ASP A 32 -13.70 24.31 2.76
CA ASP A 32 -15.11 24.44 2.37
C ASP A 32 -16.05 23.74 3.38
N PHE A 33 -15.52 22.85 4.22
CA PHE A 33 -16.29 22.09 5.21
C PHE A 33 -16.07 22.64 6.62
N THR A 34 -17.15 22.77 7.37
CA THR A 34 -17.04 23.01 8.81
C THR A 34 -16.39 21.80 9.50
N ALA A 35 -15.77 22.00 10.67
CA ALA A 35 -15.17 20.91 11.44
C ALA A 35 -16.16 19.77 11.71
N GLU A 36 -17.41 20.09 12.02
CA GLU A 36 -18.48 19.11 12.22
C GLU A 36 -18.80 18.31 10.94
N GLN A 37 -18.87 18.98 9.78
CA GLN A 37 -19.05 18.29 8.50
C GLN A 37 -17.85 17.42 8.14
N ALA A 38 -16.63 17.87 8.41
CA ALA A 38 -15.41 17.12 8.17
C ALA A 38 -15.35 15.86 9.05
N GLU A 39 -15.74 15.95 10.33
CA GLU A 39 -15.83 14.79 11.22
C GLU A 39 -16.91 13.80 10.76
N ILE A 40 -18.09 14.29 10.33
CA ILE A 40 -19.14 13.45 9.77
C ILE A 40 -18.65 12.70 8.53
N LEU A 41 -17.98 13.40 7.61
CA LEU A 41 -17.45 12.78 6.39
C LEU A 41 -16.37 11.75 6.72
N LYS A 42 -15.47 12.02 7.69
CA LYS A 42 -14.43 11.08 8.14
C LYS A 42 -15.00 9.85 8.85
N SER A 43 -16.12 10.00 9.55
CA SER A 43 -16.79 8.91 10.25
C SER A 43 -17.71 8.09 9.34
N GLU A 44 -17.98 8.54 8.13
CA GLU A 44 -18.93 7.91 7.22
C GLU A 44 -18.28 6.77 6.44
N LYS A 45 -18.62 5.52 6.79
CA LYS A 45 -18.05 4.31 6.16
C LYS A 45 -18.29 4.18 4.66
N MET A 46 -19.25 4.93 4.13
CA MET A 46 -19.59 4.94 2.70
C MET A 46 -18.78 5.97 1.90
N LEU A 47 -17.92 6.74 2.56
CA LEU A 47 -17.05 7.73 1.95
C LEU A 47 -15.59 7.47 2.32
N LYS A 48 -14.71 7.66 1.35
CA LYS A 48 -13.27 7.70 1.54
C LYS A 48 -12.81 9.14 1.39
N ILE A 49 -11.96 9.61 2.31
CA ILE A 49 -11.31 10.92 2.23
C ILE A 49 -9.80 10.73 2.13
N GLU A 50 -9.19 11.26 1.09
CA GLU A 50 -7.74 11.32 0.91
C GLU A 50 -7.28 12.77 0.98
N LEU A 51 -6.23 13.03 1.75
CA LEU A 51 -5.59 14.34 1.79
C LEU A 51 -4.69 14.46 0.57
N VAL A 52 -5.02 15.40 -0.31
CA VAL A 52 -4.21 15.72 -1.49
C VAL A 52 -3.20 16.78 -1.06
N GLU A 53 -2.17 16.34 -0.36
CA GLU A 53 -0.95 17.13 -0.23
C GLU A 53 -0.29 17.17 -1.62
N ASP A 54 0.26 18.32 -1.99
CA ASP A 54 0.88 18.58 -3.30
C ASP A 54 2.05 17.60 -3.54
N ALA A 55 1.71 16.40 -3.98
CA ALA A 55 2.58 15.35 -4.46
C ALA A 55 1.91 14.84 -5.73
N GLU A 56 2.49 15.26 -6.85
CA GLU A 56 2.29 14.61 -8.13
C GLU A 56 2.45 13.09 -7.93
N ASP A 57 1.61 12.30 -8.61
CA ASP A 57 1.52 10.83 -8.57
C ASP A 57 0.58 10.25 -7.50
N ASP A 58 -0.67 9.96 -7.89
CA ASP A 58 -1.33 8.66 -7.63
C ASP A 58 -2.71 8.64 -8.32
N LEU A 59 -2.69 8.41 -9.64
CA LEU A 59 -3.83 7.74 -10.26
C LEU A 59 -3.80 6.30 -9.70
N PHE A 60 -4.87 5.91 -9.00
CA PHE A 60 -5.27 4.56 -8.56
C PHE A 60 -5.26 4.28 -7.05
N GLU A 61 -6.34 3.57 -6.66
CA GLU A 61 -6.39 2.56 -5.58
C GLU A 61 -6.87 2.99 -4.17
N GLU A 62 -8.18 2.80 -3.93
CA GLU A 62 -8.63 2.22 -2.65
C GLU A 62 -9.20 0.84 -2.82
N GLY A 63 -8.29 -0.12 -2.88
CA GLY A 63 -8.53 -1.50 -2.47
C GLY A 63 -7.40 -2.08 -1.63
N SER A 64 -6.26 -1.39 -1.46
CA SER A 64 -5.08 -1.99 -0.83
C SER A 64 -4.02 -1.00 -0.31
N LYS A 65 -4.41 0.13 0.31
CA LYS A 65 -3.44 1.09 0.92
C LYS A 65 -2.93 0.70 2.32
N GLU A 66 -2.74 -0.60 2.56
CA GLU A 66 -1.74 -1.11 3.52
C GLU A 66 -0.51 -1.74 2.80
N ALA A 67 -0.50 -1.78 1.47
CA ALA A 67 0.54 -2.47 0.70
C ALA A 67 1.67 -1.56 0.18
N LEU A 68 1.42 -0.29 -0.16
CA LEU A 68 2.36 0.48 -1.00
C LEU A 68 3.37 1.37 -0.28
N ASN A 69 3.16 1.75 0.98
CA ASN A 69 4.25 2.33 1.80
C ASN A 69 5.18 1.26 2.38
N GLY A 70 4.82 -0.03 2.23
CA GLY A 70 5.55 -1.16 2.77
C GLY A 70 6.78 -1.56 1.94
N SER A 71 6.80 -1.40 0.62
CA SER A 71 7.82 -2.06 -0.23
C SER A 71 9.26 -1.54 0.01
N LYS A 72 9.46 -0.26 0.39
CA LYS A 72 10.80 0.25 0.76
C LYS A 72 11.26 -0.15 2.17
N GLU A 73 10.34 -0.20 3.13
CA GLU A 73 10.65 -0.61 4.51
C GLU A 73 10.65 -2.14 4.69
N ARG A 74 10.03 -2.89 3.77
CA ARG A 74 9.98 -4.36 3.78
C ARG A 74 11.23 -5.00 3.19
N LEU A 75 11.95 -4.34 2.28
CA LEU A 75 13.21 -4.86 1.73
C LEU A 75 14.23 -5.30 2.80
N PRO A 76 14.60 -4.47 3.80
CA PRO A 76 15.56 -4.91 4.82
C PRO A 76 15.03 -6.07 5.67
N ARG A 77 13.71 -6.14 5.92
CA ARG A 77 13.10 -7.29 6.61
C ARG A 77 13.11 -8.55 5.74
N LEU A 78 12.83 -8.42 4.45
CA LEU A 78 12.90 -9.53 3.49
C LEU A 78 14.32 -10.07 3.41
N MET A 79 15.33 -9.21 3.35
CA MET A 79 16.75 -9.61 3.37
C MET A 79 17.14 -10.35 4.66
N GLU A 80 16.64 -9.90 5.82
CA GLU A 80 16.86 -10.59 7.10
C GLU A 80 16.20 -11.98 7.10
N ILE A 81 14.95 -12.07 6.61
CA ILE A 81 14.23 -13.34 6.45
C ILE A 81 14.99 -14.28 5.49
N PHE A 82 15.48 -13.76 4.37
CA PHE A 82 16.26 -14.48 3.36
C PHE A 82 17.58 -15.00 3.92
N SER A 83 18.27 -14.22 4.75
CA SER A 83 19.52 -14.61 5.41
C SER A 83 19.29 -15.70 6.47
N ASN A 84 18.12 -15.72 7.11
CA ASN A 84 17.72 -16.76 8.05
C ASN A 84 17.02 -17.95 7.37
N LEU A 85 16.80 -17.89 6.06
CA LEU A 85 16.09 -18.92 5.33
C LEU A 85 17.02 -20.13 5.09
N GLY A 86 16.73 -21.23 5.79
CA GLY A 86 17.37 -22.51 5.50
C GLY A 86 16.92 -23.10 4.16
N PRO A 87 17.55 -24.20 3.70
CA PRO A 87 17.21 -24.87 2.45
C PRO A 87 15.75 -25.35 2.40
N GLU A 88 15.11 -25.56 3.56
CA GLU A 88 13.71 -25.96 3.69
C GLU A 88 12.73 -24.85 3.25
N GLY A 89 13.14 -23.58 3.39
CA GLY A 89 12.36 -22.41 3.00
C GLY A 89 12.41 -22.09 1.50
N LEU A 90 13.33 -22.71 0.77
CA LEU A 90 13.51 -22.50 -0.67
C LEU A 90 12.64 -23.47 -1.48
N LYS A 91 12.24 -23.03 -2.67
CA LYS A 91 11.66 -23.89 -3.71
C LYS A 91 12.77 -24.70 -4.38
N GLN A 92 12.38 -25.71 -5.16
CA GLN A 92 13.30 -26.50 -5.98
C GLN A 92 14.13 -25.63 -6.96
N ASP A 93 13.60 -24.45 -7.30
CA ASP A 93 14.22 -23.45 -8.16
C ASP A 93 15.29 -22.57 -7.45
N GLY A 94 15.49 -22.78 -6.14
CA GLY A 94 16.39 -21.94 -5.32
C GLY A 94 15.79 -20.59 -4.88
N ILE A 95 14.53 -20.32 -5.22
CA ILE A 95 13.81 -19.09 -4.83
C ILE A 95 13.01 -19.32 -3.54
N PRO A 96 12.99 -18.38 -2.58
CA PRO A 96 12.17 -18.47 -1.37
C PRO A 96 10.69 -18.75 -1.64
N LYS A 97 10.10 -19.63 -0.82
CA LYS A 97 8.66 -19.93 -0.85
C LYS A 97 7.88 -18.74 -0.32
N VAL A 98 6.91 -18.27 -1.11
CA VAL A 98 6.05 -17.14 -0.75
C VAL A 98 5.38 -17.36 0.60
N SER A 99 4.79 -18.54 0.83
CA SER A 99 4.13 -18.84 2.11
C SER A 99 5.08 -18.84 3.32
N VAL A 100 6.37 -19.14 3.14
CA VAL A 100 7.36 -19.07 4.23
C VAL A 100 7.69 -17.62 4.52
N VAL A 101 7.88 -16.83 3.47
CA VAL A 101 8.16 -15.39 3.59
C VAL A 101 6.96 -14.64 4.16
N GLU A 102 5.73 -14.98 3.75
CA GLU A 102 4.49 -14.42 4.30
C GLU A 102 4.38 -14.65 5.81
N VAL A 103 4.65 -15.89 6.25
CA VAL A 103 4.62 -16.26 7.68
C VAL A 103 5.70 -15.54 8.46
N ALA A 104 6.93 -15.46 7.92
CA ALA A 104 8.05 -14.79 8.57
C ALA A 104 7.89 -13.26 8.61
N LEU A 105 7.32 -12.67 7.56
CA LEU A 105 7.04 -11.24 7.46
C LEU A 105 5.82 -10.85 8.30
N GLY A 106 4.90 -11.78 8.55
CA GLY A 106 3.61 -11.52 9.21
C GLY A 106 2.66 -10.69 8.33
N ALA A 107 2.90 -10.64 7.02
CA ALA A 107 2.11 -9.88 6.06
C ALA A 107 1.97 -10.66 4.75
N LYS A 108 0.86 -10.43 4.03
CA LYS A 108 0.71 -10.98 2.69
C LYS A 108 1.73 -10.37 1.76
N ILE A 109 2.38 -11.22 0.98
CA ILE A 109 3.34 -10.84 -0.04
C ILE A 109 3.08 -11.65 -1.31
N SER A 110 3.22 -10.99 -2.46
CA SER A 110 3.04 -11.62 -3.75
C SER A 110 4.30 -12.37 -4.20
N ALA A 111 4.13 -13.39 -5.04
CA ALA A 111 5.26 -14.14 -5.61
C ALA A 111 6.23 -13.26 -6.40
N ALA A 112 5.71 -12.22 -7.07
CA ALA A 112 6.53 -11.22 -7.77
C ALA A 112 7.44 -10.46 -6.80
N GLU A 113 6.87 -9.92 -5.72
CA GLU A 113 7.62 -9.14 -4.73
C GLU A 113 8.70 -9.97 -4.02
N VAL A 114 8.42 -11.25 -3.72
CA VAL A 114 9.44 -12.18 -3.19
C VAL A 114 10.58 -12.40 -4.19
N ASN A 115 10.26 -12.56 -5.48
CA ASN A 115 11.26 -12.81 -6.51
C ASN A 115 12.13 -11.57 -6.75
N GLU A 116 11.52 -10.40 -6.85
CA GLU A 116 12.24 -9.13 -6.98
C GLU A 116 13.16 -8.88 -5.79
N ALA A 117 12.67 -9.04 -4.56
CA ALA A 117 13.49 -8.88 -3.37
C ALA A 117 14.62 -9.93 -3.29
N TRP A 118 14.38 -11.16 -3.72
CA TRP A 118 15.40 -12.21 -3.77
C TRP A 118 16.47 -11.91 -4.82
N ALA A 119 16.11 -11.40 -6.00
CA ALA A 119 17.06 -10.99 -7.02
C ALA A 119 17.99 -9.87 -6.53
N VAL A 120 17.44 -8.88 -5.79
CA VAL A 120 18.24 -7.84 -5.15
C VAL A 120 19.17 -8.43 -4.09
N PHE A 121 18.68 -9.33 -3.25
CA PHE A 121 19.48 -10.00 -2.23
C PHE A 121 20.65 -10.82 -2.81
N GLN A 122 20.40 -11.55 -3.91
CA GLN A 122 21.46 -12.27 -4.63
C GLN A 122 22.51 -11.31 -5.21
N SER A 123 22.06 -10.20 -5.81
CA SER A 123 22.98 -9.18 -6.36
C SER A 123 23.85 -8.51 -5.29
N GLU A 124 23.31 -8.29 -4.08
CA GLU A 124 24.04 -7.77 -2.92
C GLU A 124 25.05 -8.79 -2.37
N LEU A 125 24.69 -10.08 -2.33
CA LEU A 125 25.60 -11.16 -1.93
C LEU A 125 26.77 -11.31 -2.91
N GLU A 126 26.49 -11.29 -4.22
CA GLU A 126 27.54 -11.35 -5.24
C GLU A 126 28.48 -10.14 -5.15
N SER A 127 27.95 -8.96 -4.83
CA SER A 127 28.76 -7.75 -4.62
C SER A 127 29.63 -7.82 -3.36
N GLN A 128 29.18 -8.49 -2.29
CA GLN A 128 29.96 -8.67 -1.06
C GLN A 128 31.00 -9.79 -1.13
N THR A 129 30.86 -10.75 -2.04
CA THR A 129 31.78 -11.90 -2.16
C THR A 129 32.88 -11.65 -3.22
N GLY A 130 32.86 -10.49 -3.87
CA GLY A 130 33.74 -10.13 -4.98
C GLY A 130 34.95 -9.22 -4.66
N GLU A 131 35.23 -8.95 -3.38
CA GLU A 131 36.40 -8.18 -2.91
C GLU A 131 37.48 -9.03 -2.22
#